data_AF-A0A2M8CSF5-F1
#
_entry.id   AF-A0A2M8CSF5-F1
#
_cell.length_a   1.000
_cell.length_b   1.000
_cell.length_c   1.000
_cell.angle_alpha   90.00
_cell.angle_beta   90.00
_cell.angle_gamma   90.00
#
_symmetry.space_group_name_H-M   'P 1'
#
loop_
_entity.id
_entity.type
_entity.pdbx_description
1 polymer ?
#
loop_
_entity_poly.entity_id
_entity_poly.type
_entity_poly.pdbx_seq_one_letter_code
_entity_poly.pdbx_strand_id
1 'polypeptide(L)' 'MLQPLPGWPHGVRLPVIPLHLSDMGRAFGGRPGDCPVTENVSDRLMRLPFHNAFTGSEQELVMEAILDFKIS' A
#
# COMPACT_ATOMS: atom_id res chain seq x y z
N MET A 1 -5.03 -12.96 5.94
CA MET A 1 -3.61 -13.24 6.18
C MET A 1 -2.91 -13.19 4.83
N LEU A 2 -2.38 -12.02 4.43
CA LEU A 2 -1.75 -11.86 3.12
C LEU A 2 -0.25 -12.14 3.28
N GLN A 3 0.25 -13.12 2.52
CA GLN A 3 1.64 -13.55 2.59
C GLN A 3 2.56 -12.55 1.86
N PRO A 4 3.79 -12.35 2.35
CA PRO A 4 4.76 -11.48 1.69
C PRO A 4 5.18 -12.04 0.32
N LEU A 5 5.42 -11.16 -0.65
CA LEU A 5 6.03 -11.53 -1.93
C LEU A 5 7.48 -12.00 -1.72
N PRO A 6 7.94 -13.05 -2.42
CA PRO A 6 9.29 -13.59 -2.25
C PRO A 6 10.34 -12.58 -2.73
N GLY A 7 11.33 -12.27 -1.87
CA GLY A 7 12.48 -11.42 -2.19
C GLY A 7 12.52 -10.04 -1.51
N TRP A 8 11.49 -9.67 -0.74
CA TRP A 8 11.47 -8.39 -0.02
C TRP A 8 11.72 -8.59 1.48
N PRO A 9 12.67 -7.86 2.11
CA PRO A 9 13.13 -8.16 3.48
C PRO A 9 12.02 -8.09 4.53
N HIS A 10 10.99 -7.26 4.33
CA HIS A 10 9.82 -7.18 5.21
C HIS A 10 8.55 -6.87 4.40
N GLY A 11 7.70 -7.88 4.17
CA GLY A 11 6.51 -7.84 3.32
C GLY A 11 5.86 -6.47 3.13
N VAL A 12 5.72 -6.05 1.87
CA VAL A 12 5.05 -4.80 1.50
C VAL A 12 3.62 -4.79 2.06
N ARG A 13 3.35 -3.88 3.00
CA ARG A 13 2.00 -3.67 3.51
C ARG A 13 1.25 -2.79 2.53
N LEU A 14 0.25 -3.36 1.88
CA LEU A 14 -0.67 -2.61 1.03
C LEU A 14 -1.40 -1.51 1.84
N PRO A 15 -1.80 -0.40 1.20
CA PRO A 15 -2.65 0.61 1.81
C PRO A 15 -3.96 0.02 2.30
N VAL A 16 -4.56 0.67 3.29
CA VAL A 16 -5.85 0.27 3.83
C VAL A 16 -6.94 0.63 2.82
N ILE A 17 -7.87 -0.30 2.57
CA ILE A 17 -9.07 -0.03 1.78
C ILE A 17 -9.94 1.02 2.49
N PRO A 18 -10.64 1.91 1.75
CA PRO A 18 -11.61 2.82 2.34
C PRO A 18 -12.63 2.08 3.21
N LEU A 19 -12.90 2.60 4.41
CA LEU A 19 -13.72 1.91 5.41
C LEU A 19 -15.11 1.56 4.88
N HIS A 20 -15.75 2.45 4.13
CA HIS A 20 -17.09 2.24 3.56
C HIS A 20 -17.12 1.15 2.49
N LEU A 21 -15.97 0.80 1.91
CA LEU A 21 -15.85 -0.29 0.94
C LEU A 21 -15.46 -1.63 1.57
N SER A 22 -15.09 -1.65 2.84
CA SER A 22 -14.86 -2.89 3.60
C SER A 22 -16.14 -3.72 3.70
N ASP A 23 -16.03 -5.03 3.96
CA ASP A 23 -17.19 -5.91 4.10
C ASP A 23 -18.20 -5.37 5.13
N MET A 24 -17.68 -4.85 6.25
CA MET A 24 -18.50 -4.22 7.28
C MET A 24 -19.08 -2.89 6.82
N GLY A 25 -18.30 -2.04 6.13
CA GLY A 25 -18.77 -0.77 5.58
C GLY A 25 -19.91 -0.93 4.56
N ARG A 26 -19.82 -1.96 3.72
CA ARG A 26 -20.88 -2.33 2.78
C ARG A 26 -22.14 -2.83 3.49
N ALA A 27 -21.99 -3.57 4.59
CA ALA A 27 -23.12 -4.01 5.42
C ALA A 27 -23.89 -2.82 6.03
N PHE A 28 -23.23 -1.68 6.26
CA PHE A 28 -23.85 -0.43 6.68
C PHE A 28 -24.29 0.49 5.53
N GLY A 29 -24.28 0.00 4.28
CA GLY A 29 -24.81 0.71 3.12
C GLY A 29 -23.78 1.46 2.28
N GLY A 30 -22.49 1.37 2.59
CA GLY A 30 -21.41 2.01 1.84
C GLY A 30 -21.21 1.41 0.43
N ARG A 31 -20.96 2.27 -0.55
CA ARG A 31 -20.83 1.92 -1.97
C ARG A 31 -19.72 2.74 -2.65
N PRO A 32 -19.15 2.24 -3.76
CA PRO A 32 -18.23 3.05 -4.57
C PRO A 32 -18.89 4.35 -5.01
N GLY A 33 -18.16 5.45 -4.94
CA GLY A 33 -18.63 6.79 -5.25
C GLY A 33 -19.18 7.57 -4.05
N ASP A 34 -19.38 6.94 -2.89
CA ASP A 34 -19.82 7.66 -1.68
C ASP A 34 -18.70 8.57 -1.12
N CYS A 35 -17.43 8.20 -1.35
CA CYS A 35 -16.26 8.99 -0.94
C CYS A 35 -15.20 9.00 -2.06
N PRO A 36 -15.44 9.71 -3.18
CA PRO A 36 -14.62 9.61 -4.39
C PRO A 36 -13.17 10.06 -4.18
N VAL A 37 -12.94 11.03 -3.30
CA VAL A 37 -11.58 11.48 -2.94
C VAL A 37 -10.84 10.40 -2.17
N THR A 38 -11.48 9.81 -1.15
CA THR A 38 -10.88 8.72 -0.35
C THR A 38 -10.59 7.51 -1.22
N GLU A 39 -11.51 7.13 -2.09
CA GLU A 39 -11.32 6.04 -3.05
C GLU A 39 -10.13 6.30 -3.97
N ASN A 40 -10.06 7.49 -4.57
CA ASN A 40 -8.96 7.86 -5.46
C ASN A 40 -7.60 7.87 -4.76
N VAL A 41 -7.54 8.41 -3.54
CA VAL A 41 -6.30 8.49 -2.76
C VAL A 41 -5.84 7.11 -2.31
N SER A 42 -6.76 6.28 -1.78
CA SER A 42 -6.43 4.93 -1.33
C SER A 42 -5.92 4.03 -2.46
N ASP A 43 -6.42 4.20 -3.69
CA ASP A 43 -6.03 3.42 -4.86
C ASP A 43 -4.58 3.69 -5.33
N ARG A 44 -4.06 4.89 -5.05
CA ARG A 44 -2.73 5.33 -5.51
C ARG A 44 -1.69 5.42 -4.40
N LEU A 45 -2.10 5.20 -3.16
CA LEU A 45 -1.19 5.24 -2.03
C LEU A 45 -0.31 3.99 -2.04
N MET A 46 0.94 4.11 -1.59
CA MET A 46 1.82 2.97 -1.33
C MET A 46 2.62 3.26 -0.07
N ARG A 47 2.88 2.24 0.74
CA ARG A 47 3.72 2.35 1.93
C ARG A 47 5.08 1.73 1.65
N LEU A 48 6.12 2.54 1.75
CA LEU A 48 7.50 2.07 1.68
C LEU A 48 7.94 1.52 3.04
N PRO A 49 8.92 0.59 3.07
CA PRO A 49 9.52 0.14 4.32
C PRO A 49 10.09 1.32 5.11
N PHE A 50 9.67 1.46 6.36
CA PHE A 50 10.19 2.45 7.29
C PHE A 50 10.11 1.88 8.71
N HIS A 51 11.25 1.46 9.25
CA HIS A 51 11.38 0.93 10.61
C HIS A 51 12.76 1.24 11.18
N ASN A 52 12.91 1.16 12.50
CA ASN A 52 14.14 1.60 13.19
C ASN A 52 15.38 0.75 12.87
N ALA A 53 15.20 -0.48 12.40
CA ALA A 53 16.28 -1.38 12.00
C ALA A 53 16.63 -1.28 10.51
N PHE A 54 16.13 -0.28 9.79
CA PHE A 54 16.33 -0.15 8.35
C PHE A 54 17.78 0.24 8.06
N THR A 55 18.51 -0.67 7.41
CA THR A 55 19.93 -0.48 7.10
C THR A 55 20.12 0.43 5.88
N GLY A 56 21.32 1.02 5.76
CA GLY A 56 21.66 1.86 4.61
C GLY A 56 21.55 1.12 3.27
N SER A 57 21.97 -0.15 3.23
CA SER A 57 21.89 -0.98 2.02
C SER A 57 20.46 -1.36 1.64
N GLU A 58 19.58 -1.59 2.63
CA GLU A 58 18.15 -1.79 2.36
C GLU A 58 17.49 -0.51 1.86
N GLN A 59 17.90 0.66 2.38
CA GLN A 59 17.43 1.95 1.90
C GLN A 59 17.88 2.21 0.45
N GLU A 60 19.13 1.93 0.11
CA GLU A 60 19.64 2.05 -1.26
C GLU A 60 18.86 1.16 -2.23
N LEU A 61 18.62 -0.11 -1.87
CA LEU A 61 17.80 -1.02 -2.67
C LEU A 61 16.40 -0.44 -2.95
N VAL A 62 15.73 0.09 -1.91
CA VAL A 62 14.40 0.70 -2.06
C VAL A 62 14.47 1.94 -2.96
N MET A 63 15.50 2.78 -2.81
CA MET A 63 15.68 3.97 -3.65
C MET A 63 15.92 3.60 -5.12
N GLU A 64 16.81 2.65 -5.39
CA GLU A 64 17.09 2.17 -6.74
C GLU A 64 15.82 1.62 -7.40
N ALA A 65 15.07 0.77 -6.68
CA ALA A 65 13.82 0.20 -7.19
C ALA A 65 12.78 1.27 -7.54
N ILE A 66 12.65 2.34 -6.73
CA ILE A 66 11.72 3.44 -7.00
C ILE A 66 12.18 4.27 -8.21
N LEU A 67 13.47 4.54 -8.32
CA LEU A 67 14.03 5.36 -9.41
C LEU A 67 14.03 4.63 -10.76
N ASP A 68 14.19 3.31 -10.75
CA ASP A 68 14.15 2.47 -11.95
C ASP A 68 12.72 2.20 -12.44
N PHE A 69 11.72 2.29 -11.56
CA PHE A 69 10.33 2.02 -11.89
C PHE A 69 9.83 2.87 -13.07
N LYS A 70 9.44 2.18 -14.16
CA LYS A 70 8.79 2.79 -15.33
C LYS A 70 7.32 2.38 -15.37
N ILE A 71 6.44 3.36 -15.55
CA ILE A 71 5.05 3.11 -15.87
C ILE A 71 4.99 2.86 -17.39
N SER A 72 4.69 1.62 -17.79
CA SER A 72 4.43 1.26 -19.20
C SER A 72 2.97 1.47 -19.56
#